data_AF-A0A968MC91-F1
#
_entry.id   AF-A0A968MC91-F1
#
_cell.length_a   1.000
_cell.length_b   1.000
_cell.length_c   1.000
_cell.angle_alpha   90.00
_cell.angle_beta   90.00
_cell.angle_gamma   90.00
#
_symmetry.space_group_name_H-M   'P 1'
#
loop_
_entity.id
_entity.type
_entity.pdbx_description
1 polymer ?
#
loop_
_entity_poly.entity_id
_entity_poly.type
_entity_poly.pdbx_seq_one_letter_code
_entity_poly.pdbx_strand_id
1 'polypeptide(L)'
;MFDATQSKTYIDRIHFREWTVYSGISEEITEINLETYDDKEEIAEFLGWKGYGGRGGWVCRSIDIENNQLTGVGQFKPDTPYEFLDKSTAKYLSPKSGYDALALSMPDHNYWEGVKNDISQTIHITEGAKKAASLLSEGYPTLALVGVTMWQKDGKLVHNIKCLVQPGRRIIILFDADQTSNEKIRYEQCKLGRKLTENGCDVYIASWDIDLGKGIDDVKVNMVLTR
;
A
#
# COMPACT_ATOMS: atom_id res chain seq x y z
N MET A 1 -15.89 -3.65 -31.88
CA MET A 1 -17.03 -3.87 -30.98
C MET A 1 -16.54 -4.83 -29.90
N PHE A 2 -15.91 -4.29 -28.86
CA PHE A 2 -15.49 -5.05 -27.69
C PHE A 2 -16.47 -4.67 -26.59
N ASP A 3 -17.42 -5.56 -26.35
CA ASP A 3 -18.31 -5.48 -25.21
C ASP A 3 -17.55 -6.14 -24.04
N ALA A 4 -16.74 -5.33 -23.36
CA ALA A 4 -16.15 -5.73 -22.09
C ALA A 4 -17.22 -5.48 -21.04
N THR A 5 -17.93 -6.53 -20.66
CA THR A 5 -18.60 -6.59 -19.36
C THR A 5 -17.56 -6.28 -18.30
N GLN A 6 -17.47 -5.03 -17.86
CA GLN A 6 -16.83 -4.69 -16.59
C GLN A 6 -17.62 -5.48 -15.54
N SER A 7 -17.06 -6.63 -15.14
CA SER A 7 -17.52 -7.36 -13.97
C SER A 7 -17.58 -6.35 -12.84
N LYS A 8 -18.78 -6.09 -12.32
CA LYS A 8 -18.93 -5.23 -11.15
C LYS A 8 -18.08 -5.84 -10.05
N THR A 9 -17.08 -5.09 -9.60
CA THR A 9 -16.28 -5.43 -8.44
C THR A 9 -17.22 -5.64 -7.24
N TYR A 10 -17.17 -6.85 -6.66
CA TYR A 10 -17.92 -7.20 -5.46
C TYR A 10 -17.06 -6.94 -4.22
N ILE A 11 -17.64 -6.35 -3.19
CA ILE A 11 -16.98 -6.14 -1.89
C ILE A 11 -17.88 -6.73 -0.81
N ASP A 12 -17.41 -7.76 -0.12
CA ASP A 12 -18.08 -8.31 1.05
C ASP A 12 -18.13 -7.26 2.17
N ARG A 13 -19.25 -7.24 2.90
CA ARG A 13 -19.49 -6.25 3.96
C ARG A 13 -18.45 -6.30 5.07
N ILE A 14 -17.90 -7.47 5.38
CA ILE A 14 -16.85 -7.64 6.38
C ILE A 14 -15.56 -6.98 5.89
N HIS A 15 -15.17 -7.19 4.62
CA HIS A 15 -14.00 -6.55 4.02
C HIS A 15 -14.14 -5.04 3.95
N PHE A 16 -15.31 -4.56 3.52
CA PHE A 16 -15.63 -3.13 3.49
C PHE A 16 -15.52 -2.49 4.88
N ARG A 17 -16.08 -3.13 5.91
CA ARG A 17 -16.00 -2.65 7.30
C ARG A 17 -14.58 -2.73 7.87
N GLU A 18 -13.77 -3.69 7.42
CA GLU A 18 -12.37 -3.76 7.82
C GLU A 18 -11.61 -2.49 7.42
N TRP A 19 -11.78 -2.05 6.18
CA TRP A 19 -11.12 -0.85 5.69
C TRP A 19 -11.72 0.41 6.30
N THR A 20 -13.05 0.54 6.30
CA THR A 20 -13.71 1.76 6.74
C THR A 20 -13.69 1.92 8.27
N VAL A 21 -14.36 1.02 8.99
CA VAL A 21 -14.58 1.15 10.44
C VAL A 21 -13.30 0.89 11.24
N TYR A 22 -12.53 -0.15 10.88
CA TYR A 22 -11.38 -0.58 11.68
C TYR A 22 -10.04 0.02 11.21
N SER A 23 -10.03 0.81 10.13
CA SER A 23 -8.80 1.42 9.60
C SER A 23 -8.95 2.90 9.24
N GLY A 24 -10.15 3.47 9.43
CA GLY A 24 -10.43 4.88 9.16
C GLY A 24 -10.19 5.26 7.70
N ILE A 25 -10.47 4.35 6.76
CA ILE A 25 -10.38 4.61 5.32
C ILE A 25 -11.75 5.13 4.85
N SER A 26 -11.77 6.14 3.98
CA SER A 26 -13.01 6.64 3.38
C SER A 26 -13.73 5.55 2.57
N GLU A 27 -15.05 5.63 2.52
CA GLU A 27 -15.87 4.72 1.72
C GLU A 27 -15.47 4.79 0.25
N GLU A 28 -15.29 6.00 -0.28
CA GLU A 28 -14.91 6.24 -1.69
C GLU A 28 -13.58 5.57 -2.08
N ILE A 29 -12.52 5.73 -1.27
CA ILE A 29 -11.23 5.05 -1.52
C ILE A 29 -11.38 3.54 -1.38
N THR A 30 -12.21 3.07 -0.46
CA THR A 30 -12.47 1.64 -0.26
C THR A 30 -13.17 1.03 -1.47
N GLU A 31 -14.23 1.67 -1.98
CA GLU A 31 -15.00 1.18 -3.13
C GLU A 31 -14.17 1.12 -4.42
N ILE A 32 -13.25 2.06 -4.60
CA ILE A 32 -12.39 2.12 -5.79
C ILE A 32 -11.28 1.05 -5.75
N ASN A 33 -10.72 0.76 -4.57
CA ASN A 33 -9.47 -0.01 -4.47
C ASN A 33 -9.62 -1.42 -3.90
N LEU A 34 -10.76 -1.74 -3.30
CA LEU A 34 -10.97 -3.03 -2.63
C LEU A 34 -11.86 -3.94 -3.48
N GLU A 35 -11.47 -5.19 -3.62
CA GLU A 35 -12.27 -6.25 -4.23
C GLU A 35 -12.28 -7.48 -3.34
N THR A 36 -13.38 -8.23 -3.33
CA THR A 36 -13.47 -9.52 -2.62
C THR A 36 -13.32 -10.68 -3.58
N TYR A 37 -12.41 -11.58 -3.24
CA TYR A 37 -12.07 -12.76 -4.02
C TYR A 37 -12.45 -13.99 -3.19
N ASP A 38 -13.48 -14.71 -3.64
CA ASP A 38 -13.93 -15.97 -3.05
C ASP A 38 -13.46 -17.19 -3.87
N ASP A 39 -13.20 -16.98 -5.16
CA ASP A 39 -12.77 -18.02 -6.07
C ASP A 39 -11.25 -18.27 -5.97
N LYS A 40 -10.87 -19.55 -5.85
CA LYS A 40 -9.47 -19.94 -5.65
C LYS A 40 -8.62 -19.81 -6.91
N GLU A 41 -9.23 -19.92 -8.09
CA GLU A 41 -8.55 -19.76 -9.37
C GLU A 41 -8.24 -18.28 -9.60
N GLU A 42 -9.18 -17.38 -9.32
CA GLU A 42 -8.96 -15.92 -9.35
C GLU A 42 -7.86 -15.48 -8.36
N ILE A 43 -7.85 -16.03 -7.14
CA ILE A 43 -6.78 -15.75 -6.16
C ILE A 43 -5.43 -16.28 -6.66
N ALA A 44 -5.39 -17.50 -7.21
CA ALA A 44 -4.17 -18.07 -7.73
C ALA A 44 -3.64 -17.28 -8.93
N GLU A 45 -4.53 -16.83 -9.84
CA GLU A 45 -4.20 -15.97 -10.97
C GLU A 45 -3.63 -14.64 -10.49
N PHE A 46 -4.31 -13.96 -9.56
CA PHE A 46 -3.83 -12.71 -8.96
C PHE A 46 -2.43 -12.90 -8.37
N LEU A 47 -2.21 -13.96 -7.60
CA LEU A 47 -0.92 -14.22 -6.95
C LEU A 47 0.18 -14.69 -7.93
N GLY A 48 -0.18 -15.12 -9.15
CA GLY A 48 0.73 -15.80 -10.08
C GLY A 48 1.14 -17.19 -9.57
N TRP A 49 0.24 -17.90 -8.91
CA TRP A 49 0.45 -19.23 -8.32
C TRP A 49 -0.25 -20.31 -9.17
N LYS A 50 0.24 -21.55 -9.08
CA LYS A 50 -0.39 -22.69 -9.79
C LYS A 50 -1.74 -23.11 -9.19
N GLY A 51 -1.99 -22.72 -7.94
CA GLY A 51 -3.19 -23.05 -7.20
C GLY A 51 -3.13 -22.41 -5.82
N TYR A 52 -4.30 -22.15 -5.25
CA TYR A 52 -4.45 -21.51 -3.95
C TYR A 52 -5.32 -22.37 -3.03
N GLY A 53 -4.76 -22.76 -1.87
CA GLY A 53 -5.41 -23.68 -0.94
C GLY A 53 -6.17 -23.02 0.21
N GLY A 54 -6.07 -21.69 0.37
CA GLY A 54 -6.58 -20.97 1.53
C GLY A 54 -8.06 -20.56 1.42
N ARG A 55 -8.44 -19.61 2.28
CA ARG A 55 -9.77 -18.96 2.28
C ARG A 55 -9.80 -17.80 1.30
N GLY A 56 -11.01 -17.36 0.96
CA GLY A 56 -11.20 -16.07 0.29
C GLY A 56 -10.64 -14.91 1.11
N GLY A 57 -10.78 -13.71 0.56
CA GLY A 57 -10.36 -12.49 1.22
C GLY A 57 -10.47 -11.30 0.31
N TRP A 58 -9.71 -10.24 0.61
CA TRP A 58 -9.73 -9.03 -0.20
C TRP A 58 -8.43 -8.79 -0.96
N VAL A 59 -8.56 -8.22 -2.15
CA VAL A 59 -7.49 -7.77 -3.04
C VAL A 59 -7.48 -6.24 -3.09
N CYS A 60 -6.26 -5.69 -3.11
CA CYS A 60 -5.98 -4.31 -3.47
C CYS A 60 -4.89 -4.30 -4.56
N ARG A 61 -5.10 -3.53 -5.63
CA ARG A 61 -4.15 -3.43 -6.76
C ARG A 61 -3.48 -2.07 -6.81
N SER A 62 -2.28 -2.03 -7.38
CA SER A 62 -1.55 -0.81 -7.66
C SER A 62 -1.82 -0.31 -9.06
N ILE A 63 -1.89 1.01 -9.22
CA ILE A 63 -1.77 1.70 -10.50
C ILE A 63 -0.37 2.30 -10.70
N ASP A 64 -0.01 2.55 -11.96
CA ASP A 64 1.07 3.43 -12.38
C ASP A 64 0.53 4.87 -12.32
N ILE A 65 1.22 5.72 -11.56
CA ILE A 65 0.70 7.06 -11.27
C ILE A 65 0.72 8.01 -12.48
N GLU A 66 1.42 7.67 -13.56
CA GLU A 66 1.47 8.50 -14.76
C GLU A 66 0.34 8.20 -15.76
N ASN A 67 -0.15 6.97 -15.78
CA ASN A 67 -1.11 6.51 -16.79
C ASN A 67 -2.34 5.78 -16.22
N ASN A 68 -2.42 5.64 -14.89
CA ASN A 68 -3.50 4.97 -14.15
C ASN A 68 -3.72 3.49 -14.54
N GLN A 69 -2.78 2.85 -15.23
CA GLN A 69 -2.85 1.42 -15.57
C GLN A 69 -2.39 0.55 -14.41
N LEU A 70 -2.91 -0.67 -14.31
CA LEU A 70 -2.48 -1.63 -13.29
C LEU A 70 -1.00 -2.02 -13.47
N THR A 71 -0.20 -1.99 -12.41
CA THR A 71 1.24 -2.32 -12.47
C THR A 71 1.53 -3.82 -12.32
N GLY A 72 0.51 -4.60 -11.96
CA GLY A 72 0.65 -5.98 -11.50
C GLY A 72 1.11 -6.10 -10.05
N VAL A 73 1.50 -5.01 -9.37
CA VAL A 73 1.71 -4.99 -7.92
C VAL A 73 0.35 -4.94 -7.22
N GLY A 74 0.25 -5.61 -6.07
CA GLY A 74 -0.94 -5.58 -5.25
C GLY A 74 -0.73 -6.30 -3.93
N GLN A 75 -1.81 -6.42 -3.17
CA GLN A 75 -1.83 -7.12 -1.90
C GLN A 75 -3.15 -7.88 -1.77
N PHE A 76 -3.06 -9.17 -1.46
CA PHE A 76 -4.19 -10.00 -1.08
C PHE A 76 -4.10 -10.30 0.42
N LYS A 77 -5.21 -10.13 1.13
CA LYS A 77 -5.33 -10.53 2.53
C LYS A 77 -6.43 -11.57 2.66
N PRO A 78 -6.08 -12.85 2.89
CA PRO A 78 -7.09 -13.87 3.15
C PRO A 78 -7.76 -13.66 4.51
N ASP A 79 -9.00 -14.12 4.64
CA ASP A 79 -9.83 -14.03 5.86
C ASP A 79 -9.15 -14.65 7.09
N THR A 80 -8.40 -15.72 6.82
CA THR A 80 -7.53 -16.38 7.78
C THR A 80 -6.10 -16.38 7.26
N PRO A 81 -5.09 -16.14 8.11
CA PRO A 81 -3.69 -16.20 7.69
C PRO A 81 -3.40 -17.46 6.88
N TYR A 82 -2.75 -17.28 5.73
CA TYR A 82 -2.43 -18.39 4.85
C TYR A 82 -1.32 -19.22 5.48
N GLU A 83 -1.54 -20.52 5.64
CA GLU A 83 -0.55 -21.47 6.15
C GLU A 83 0.21 -22.11 4.99
N PHE A 84 1.53 -21.97 4.97
CA PHE A 84 2.41 -22.62 4.01
C PHE A 84 2.70 -24.07 4.42
N LEU A 85 3.22 -24.87 3.49
CA LEU A 85 3.55 -26.28 3.73
C LEU A 85 4.58 -26.47 4.87
N ASP A 86 5.43 -25.47 5.11
CA ASP A 86 6.43 -25.46 6.18
C ASP A 86 5.87 -24.97 7.53
N LYS A 87 4.54 -24.80 7.65
CA LYS A 87 3.82 -24.29 8.82
C LYS A 87 4.07 -22.81 9.15
N SER A 88 4.83 -22.09 8.34
CA SER A 88 4.84 -20.63 8.42
C SER A 88 3.49 -20.07 8.00
N THR A 89 3.14 -18.88 8.50
CA THR A 89 1.88 -18.22 8.15
C THR A 89 2.12 -16.81 7.62
N ALA A 90 1.25 -16.36 6.72
CA ALA A 90 1.25 -14.99 6.22
C ALA A 90 -0.14 -14.34 6.33
N LYS A 91 -0.16 -13.14 6.91
CA LYS A 91 -1.34 -12.27 6.94
C LYS A 91 -1.65 -11.68 5.56
N TYR A 92 -0.62 -11.33 4.80
CA TYR A 92 -0.72 -10.72 3.47
C TYR A 92 0.10 -11.54 2.47
N LEU A 93 -0.44 -11.67 1.27
CA LEU A 93 0.21 -12.28 0.12
C LEU A 93 0.32 -11.24 -1.00
N SER A 94 1.38 -11.32 -1.79
CA SER A 94 1.63 -10.41 -2.89
C SER A 94 1.80 -11.20 -4.19
N PRO A 95 1.40 -10.63 -5.34
CA PRO A 95 1.63 -11.24 -6.64
C PRO A 95 3.11 -11.44 -6.90
N LYS A 96 3.45 -12.50 -7.65
CA LYS A 96 4.81 -12.70 -8.16
C LYS A 96 5.17 -11.75 -9.30
N SER A 97 4.15 -11.24 -10.00
CA SER A 97 4.26 -10.26 -11.07
C SER A 97 4.26 -8.84 -10.49
N GLY A 98 4.82 -7.90 -11.25
CA GLY A 98 4.92 -6.50 -10.84
C GLY A 98 6.09 -6.25 -9.88
N TYR A 99 6.72 -5.08 -10.01
CA TYR A 99 7.74 -4.64 -9.07
C TYR A 99 7.77 -3.11 -9.05
N ASP A 100 7.08 -2.54 -8.07
CA ASP A 100 6.98 -1.10 -7.85
C ASP A 100 6.48 -0.82 -6.43
N ALA A 101 6.45 0.45 -6.04
CA ALA A 101 5.66 0.92 -4.91
C ALA A 101 4.18 0.95 -5.31
N LEU A 102 3.32 0.47 -4.41
CA LEU A 102 1.88 0.44 -4.58
C LEU A 102 1.32 1.86 -4.47
N ALA A 103 0.65 2.30 -5.52
CA ALA A 103 -0.16 3.51 -5.56
C ALA A 103 -1.64 3.15 -5.72
N LEU A 104 -2.51 3.78 -4.93
CA LEU A 104 -3.95 3.56 -5.00
C LEU A 104 -4.58 4.44 -6.07
N SER A 105 -5.65 3.93 -6.68
CA SER A 105 -6.55 4.73 -7.50
C SER A 105 -7.29 5.73 -6.63
N MET A 106 -7.50 6.93 -7.17
CA MET A 106 -8.15 8.03 -6.47
C MET A 106 -9.41 8.45 -7.24
N PRO A 107 -10.42 9.05 -6.56
CA PRO A 107 -11.66 9.48 -7.21
C PRO A 107 -11.41 10.50 -8.33
N ASP A 108 -10.45 11.40 -8.13
CA ASP A 108 -9.92 12.25 -9.19
C ASP A 108 -8.82 11.51 -9.96
N HIS A 109 -9.10 11.21 -11.24
CA HIS A 109 -8.13 10.58 -12.15
C HIS A 109 -6.82 11.38 -12.32
N ASN A 110 -6.85 12.69 -12.07
CA ASN A 110 -5.67 13.56 -12.15
C ASN A 110 -4.99 13.75 -10.79
N TYR A 111 -5.44 13.08 -9.72
CA TYR A 111 -4.90 13.27 -8.37
C TYR A 111 -3.38 13.16 -8.33
N TRP A 112 -2.82 12.06 -8.86
CA TRP A 112 -1.38 11.84 -8.83
C TRP A 112 -0.59 12.78 -9.75
N GLU A 113 -1.18 13.21 -10.86
CA GLU A 113 -0.60 14.26 -11.71
C GLU A 113 -0.51 15.58 -10.94
N GLY A 114 -1.58 15.95 -10.21
CA GLY A 114 -1.60 17.10 -9.31
C GLY A 114 -0.52 17.02 -8.24
N VAL A 115 -0.41 15.88 -7.54
CA VAL A 115 0.63 15.62 -6.53
C VAL A 115 2.03 15.71 -7.16
N LYS A 116 2.22 15.19 -8.38
CA LYS A 116 3.50 15.24 -9.10
C LYS A 116 3.87 16.67 -9.48
N ASN A 117 2.91 17.48 -9.91
CA ASN A 117 3.16 18.85 -10.36
C ASN A 117 3.31 19.86 -9.21
N ASP A 118 2.77 19.57 -8.03
CA ASP A 118 2.90 20.40 -6.82
C ASP A 118 3.97 19.86 -5.87
N ILE A 119 5.20 20.38 -6.00
CA ILE A 119 6.33 19.99 -5.14
C ILE A 119 6.18 20.42 -3.68
N SER A 120 5.25 21.33 -3.36
CA SER A 120 5.00 21.78 -1.98
C SER A 120 4.26 20.74 -1.15
N GLN A 121 3.57 19.80 -1.82
CA GLN A 121 2.91 18.69 -1.15
C GLN A 121 3.93 17.71 -0.57
N THR A 122 3.74 17.41 0.70
CA THR A 122 4.50 16.35 1.37
C THR A 122 3.96 15.00 0.93
N ILE A 123 4.83 14.14 0.44
CA ILE A 123 4.48 12.75 0.12
C ILE A 123 4.92 11.82 1.24
N HIS A 124 4.20 10.71 1.40
CA HIS A 124 4.44 9.74 2.46
C HIS A 124 4.74 8.37 1.84
N ILE A 125 5.58 7.59 2.52
CA ILE A 125 5.86 6.20 2.13
C ILE A 125 5.63 5.29 3.34
N THR A 126 4.66 4.38 3.23
CA THR A 126 4.28 3.43 4.30
C THR A 126 4.54 1.97 3.91
N GLU A 127 4.26 1.04 4.83
CA GLU A 127 4.19 -0.40 4.55
C GLU A 127 2.73 -0.89 4.43
N GLY A 128 2.39 -1.44 3.25
CA GLY A 128 1.09 -2.04 2.97
C GLY A 128 -0.01 -1.06 2.54
N ALA A 129 -0.94 -1.55 1.73
CA ALA A 129 -1.97 -0.75 1.07
C ALA A 129 -2.93 -0.07 2.05
N LYS A 130 -3.32 -0.76 3.13
CA LYS A 130 -4.28 -0.24 4.12
C LYS A 130 -3.80 1.06 4.79
N LYS A 131 -2.49 1.18 5.03
CA LYS A 131 -1.87 2.39 5.62
C LYS A 131 -1.88 3.55 4.65
N ALA A 132 -1.52 3.29 3.39
CA ALA A 132 -1.59 4.29 2.34
C ALA A 132 -3.03 4.78 2.12
N ALA A 133 -4.00 3.87 2.07
CA ALA A 133 -5.42 4.21 1.96
C ALA A 133 -5.90 5.08 3.13
N SER A 134 -5.48 4.76 4.36
CA SER A 134 -5.86 5.52 5.55
C SER A 134 -5.30 6.95 5.53
N LEU A 135 -4.08 7.14 5.05
CA LEU A 135 -3.48 8.48 4.91
C LEU A 135 -4.06 9.26 3.72
N LEU A 136 -4.30 8.59 2.58
CA LEU A 136 -4.94 9.20 1.41
C LEU A 136 -6.37 9.68 1.73
N SER A 137 -7.09 8.97 2.61
CA SER A 137 -8.42 9.38 3.08
C SER A 137 -8.41 10.70 3.86
N GLU A 138 -7.26 11.12 4.38
CA GLU A 138 -7.06 12.40 5.06
C GLU A 138 -6.41 13.46 4.15
N GLY A 139 -6.24 13.15 2.86
CA GLY A 139 -5.58 14.04 1.91
C GLY A 139 -4.06 14.05 1.98
N TYR A 140 -3.43 13.03 2.57
CA TYR A 140 -1.97 12.87 2.57
C TYR A 140 -1.52 11.95 1.43
N PRO A 141 -0.88 12.46 0.36
CA PRO A 141 -0.41 11.63 -0.74
C PRO A 141 0.57 10.56 -0.24
N THR A 142 0.22 9.29 -0.45
CA THR A 142 0.95 8.17 0.16
C THR A 142 1.13 7.02 -0.81
N LEU A 143 2.38 6.56 -0.97
CA LEU A 143 2.72 5.30 -1.62
C LEU A 143 2.97 4.22 -0.55
N ALA A 144 2.66 2.97 -0.87
CA ALA A 144 2.94 1.83 0.00
C ALA A 144 4.02 0.93 -0.59
N LEU A 145 4.90 0.40 0.27
CA LEU A 145 5.74 -0.74 -0.09
C LEU A 145 5.04 -2.04 0.32
N VAL A 146 5.01 -3.02 -0.58
CA VAL A 146 4.54 -4.40 -0.27
C VAL A 146 5.68 -5.31 0.24
N GLY A 147 6.74 -4.66 0.72
CA GLY A 147 7.93 -5.23 1.35
C GLY A 147 9.00 -4.13 1.46
N VAL A 148 9.68 -4.00 2.61
CA VAL A 148 10.59 -2.87 2.90
C VAL A 148 11.78 -2.73 1.95
N THR A 149 12.09 -3.73 1.13
CA THR A 149 13.15 -3.69 0.12
C THR A 149 12.66 -3.24 -1.27
N MET A 150 11.34 -3.17 -1.48
CA MET A 150 10.71 -2.95 -2.79
C MET A 150 10.68 -1.49 -3.25
N TRP A 151 11.36 -0.60 -2.55
CA TRP A 151 11.55 0.78 -3.00
C TRP A 151 12.57 0.91 -4.15
N GLN A 152 13.33 -0.15 -4.45
CA GLN A 152 14.34 -0.13 -5.53
C GLN A 152 14.41 -1.39 -6.36
N LYS A 153 14.83 -1.23 -7.60
CA LYS A 153 15.33 -2.31 -8.47
C LYS A 153 16.73 -1.95 -8.95
N ASP A 154 17.70 -2.84 -8.74
CA ASP A 154 19.11 -2.65 -9.12
C ASP A 154 19.73 -1.33 -8.61
N GLY A 155 19.39 -0.93 -7.38
CA GLY A 155 19.87 0.28 -6.72
C GLY A 155 19.19 1.58 -7.16
N LYS A 156 18.19 1.49 -8.05
CA LYS A 156 17.42 2.64 -8.55
C LYS A 156 16.01 2.64 -7.97
N LEU A 157 15.49 3.83 -7.67
CA LEU A 157 14.11 4.00 -7.23
C LEU A 157 13.16 3.36 -8.25
N VAL A 158 12.16 2.64 -7.74
CA VAL A 158 11.06 2.11 -8.56
C VAL A 158 10.21 3.25 -9.13
N HIS A 159 9.46 2.95 -10.18
CA HIS A 159 8.86 3.95 -11.07
C HIS A 159 7.92 4.90 -10.32
N ASN A 160 6.93 4.40 -9.59
CA ASN A 160 5.98 5.24 -8.85
C ASN A 160 6.67 6.17 -7.84
N ILE A 161 7.71 5.70 -7.13
CA ILE A 161 8.49 6.57 -6.23
C ILE A 161 9.25 7.61 -7.05
N LYS A 162 9.93 7.19 -8.11
CA LYS A 162 10.76 8.06 -8.95
C LYS A 162 9.95 9.20 -9.56
N CYS A 163 8.71 8.94 -9.99
CA CYS A 163 7.83 9.95 -10.56
C CYS A 163 7.47 11.08 -9.58
N LEU A 164 7.50 10.82 -8.26
CA LEU A 164 7.25 11.83 -7.23
C LEU A 164 8.52 12.45 -6.65
N VAL A 165 9.70 11.88 -6.90
CA VAL A 165 10.97 12.36 -6.34
C VAL A 165 11.50 13.53 -7.16
N GLN A 166 11.51 14.71 -6.53
CA GLN A 166 11.98 15.97 -7.12
C GLN A 166 12.76 16.77 -6.07
N PRO A 167 13.85 17.48 -6.45
CA PRO A 167 14.61 18.30 -5.51
C PRO A 167 13.74 19.31 -4.74
N GLY A 168 13.96 19.42 -3.44
CA GLY A 168 13.20 20.29 -2.53
C GLY A 168 11.84 19.73 -2.08
N ARG A 169 11.39 18.59 -2.62
CA ARG A 169 10.15 17.96 -2.14
C ARG A 169 10.36 17.31 -0.78
N ARG A 170 9.40 17.53 0.13
CA ARG A 170 9.36 16.84 1.42
C ARG A 170 8.82 15.41 1.29
N ILE A 171 9.53 14.45 1.85
CA ILE A 171 9.11 13.04 1.93
C ILE A 171 9.17 12.57 3.38
N ILE A 172 8.09 11.97 3.87
CA ILE A 172 8.04 11.35 5.20
C ILE A 172 7.93 9.83 5.06
N ILE A 173 8.89 9.10 5.62
CA ILE A 173 8.84 7.64 5.69
C ILE A 173 8.15 7.23 7.00
N LEU A 174 7.08 6.46 6.87
CA LEU A 174 6.16 6.03 7.94
C LEU A 174 6.06 4.50 7.95
N PHE A 175 7.17 3.83 8.23
CA PHE A 175 7.17 2.38 8.43
C PHE A 175 6.58 2.03 9.80
N ASP A 176 6.25 0.76 10.01
CA ASP A 176 5.56 0.30 11.22
C ASP A 176 6.39 0.57 12.47
N ALA A 177 5.75 0.83 13.61
CA ALA A 177 6.43 1.21 14.87
C ALA A 177 7.48 0.19 15.33
N ASP A 178 7.34 -1.09 14.94
CA ASP A 178 8.29 -2.16 15.25
C ASP A 178 9.65 -2.02 14.54
N GLN A 179 9.79 -1.10 13.58
CA GLN A 179 11.06 -0.61 13.06
C GLN A 179 12.06 -0.31 14.17
N THR A 180 11.61 0.24 15.30
CA THR A 180 12.46 0.58 16.45
C THR A 180 13.13 -0.65 17.08
N SER A 181 12.59 -1.84 16.85
CA SER A 181 13.09 -3.12 17.37
C SER A 181 13.68 -4.04 16.29
N ASN A 182 13.50 -3.72 15.00
CA ASN A 182 13.93 -4.54 13.88
C ASN A 182 15.05 -3.88 13.05
N GLU A 183 16.29 -4.33 13.25
CA GLU A 183 17.48 -3.82 12.56
C GLU A 183 17.38 -3.86 11.03
N LYS A 184 16.76 -4.89 10.45
CA LYS A 184 16.63 -5.02 9.00
C LYS A 184 15.71 -3.96 8.43
N ILE A 185 14.59 -3.69 9.11
CA ILE A 185 13.65 -2.64 8.71
C ILE A 185 14.33 -1.26 8.80
N ARG A 186 15.01 -0.95 9.92
CA ARG A 186 15.76 0.31 10.06
C ARG A 186 16.83 0.47 8.99
N TYR A 187 17.53 -0.61 8.66
CA TYR A 187 18.57 -0.59 7.65
C TYR A 187 18.01 -0.22 6.27
N GLU A 188 16.91 -0.85 5.85
CA GLU A 188 16.27 -0.52 4.58
C GLU A 188 15.59 0.86 4.58
N GLN A 189 14.98 1.27 5.70
CA GLN A 189 14.44 2.61 5.88
C GLN A 189 15.52 3.69 5.73
N CYS A 190 16.68 3.50 6.36
CA CYS A 190 17.84 4.38 6.22
C CYS A 190 18.39 4.41 4.79
N LYS A 191 18.42 3.27 4.08
CA LYS A 191 18.86 3.21 2.68
C LYS A 191 17.91 3.98 1.76
N LEU A 192 16.60 3.78 1.92
CA LEU A 192 15.59 4.55 1.21
C LEU A 192 15.77 6.05 1.50
N GLY A 193 15.87 6.43 2.76
CA GLY A 193 16.03 7.83 3.16
C GLY A 193 17.27 8.47 2.54
N ARG A 194 18.43 7.80 2.61
CA ARG A 194 19.66 8.26 1.93
C ARG A 194 19.46 8.40 0.42
N LYS A 195 18.82 7.42 -0.22
CA LYS A 195 18.60 7.47 -1.67
C LYS A 195 17.72 8.66 -2.07
N LEU A 196 16.69 8.96 -1.28
CA LEU A 196 15.82 10.10 -1.50
C LEU A 196 16.56 11.43 -1.28
N THR A 197 17.38 11.54 -0.22
CA THR A 197 18.23 12.72 0.04
C THR A 197 19.26 12.93 -1.07
N GLU A 198 19.86 11.87 -1.62
CA GLU A 198 20.77 11.94 -2.78
C GLU A 198 20.08 12.51 -4.03
N ASN A 199 18.75 12.36 -4.14
CA ASN A 199 17.95 12.95 -5.22
C ASN A 199 17.43 14.36 -4.87
N GLY A 200 17.90 14.95 -3.76
CA GLY A 200 17.62 16.33 -3.37
C GLY A 200 16.33 16.53 -2.57
N CYS A 201 15.68 15.46 -2.08
CA CYS A 201 14.47 15.58 -1.25
C CYS A 201 14.78 15.91 0.21
N ASP A 202 13.85 16.60 0.87
CA ASP A 202 13.85 16.83 2.32
C ASP A 202 13.16 15.65 3.02
N VAL A 203 13.98 14.72 3.54
CA VAL A 203 13.49 13.43 4.04
C VAL A 203 13.38 13.42 5.55
N TYR A 204 12.23 12.96 6.06
CA TYR A 204 11.97 12.74 7.47
C TYR A 204 11.57 11.29 7.70
N ILE A 205 11.92 10.76 8.87
CA ILE A 205 11.45 9.45 9.34
C ILE A 205 10.53 9.71 10.53
N ALA A 206 9.29 9.25 10.42
CA ALA A 206 8.33 9.34 11.51
C ALA A 206 8.40 8.09 12.37
N SER A 207 8.27 8.28 13.69
CA SER A 207 8.15 7.22 14.67
C SER A 207 7.16 7.63 15.76
N TRP A 208 6.55 6.65 16.40
CA TRP A 208 5.59 6.83 17.48
C TRP A 208 5.70 5.65 18.47
N ASP A 209 5.02 5.77 19.60
CA ASP A 209 4.95 4.72 20.61
C ASP A 209 4.12 3.54 20.08
N ILE A 210 4.68 2.33 20.11
CA ILE A 210 4.02 1.11 19.64
C ILE A 210 2.71 0.83 20.40
N ASP A 211 2.57 1.33 21.62
CA ASP A 211 1.36 1.20 22.43
C ASP A 211 0.16 1.95 21.84
N LEU A 212 0.40 2.93 20.96
CA LEU A 212 -0.66 3.61 20.20
C LEU A 212 -1.19 2.77 19.04
N GLY A 213 -0.45 1.74 18.62
CA GLY A 213 -0.76 0.92 17.46
C GLY A 213 0.49 0.64 16.61
N LYS A 214 0.55 -0.55 15.99
CA LYS A 214 1.70 -0.95 15.18
C LYS A 214 1.79 -0.11 13.90
N GLY A 215 0.67 0.03 13.19
CA GLY A 215 0.55 0.83 11.98
C GLY A 215 -0.05 2.21 12.24
N ILE A 216 0.21 3.16 11.34
CA ILE A 216 -0.40 4.50 11.41
C ILE A 216 -1.94 4.46 11.32
N ASP A 217 -2.48 3.48 10.61
CA ASP A 217 -3.91 3.17 10.53
C ASP A 217 -4.49 2.75 11.89
N ASP A 218 -3.74 1.96 12.68
CA ASP A 218 -4.14 1.59 14.04
C ASP A 218 -4.14 2.82 14.97
N VAL A 219 -3.09 3.64 14.89
CA VAL A 219 -2.94 4.87 15.70
C VAL A 219 -4.11 5.82 15.50
N LYS A 220 -4.50 6.05 14.23
CA LYS A 220 -5.64 6.93 13.90
C LYS A 220 -6.92 6.46 14.58
N VAL A 221 -7.23 5.17 14.52
CA VAL A 221 -8.45 4.60 15.12
C VAL A 221 -8.40 4.69 16.65
N ASN A 222 -7.26 4.35 17.26
CA ASN A 222 -7.10 4.37 18.71
C ASN A 222 -7.14 5.79 19.30
N MET A 223 -6.62 6.80 18.59
CA MET A 223 -6.69 8.20 19.04
C MET A 223 -8.10 8.80 18.94
N VAL A 224 -8.95 8.31 18.04
CA VAL A 224 -10.35 8.72 17.94
C VAL A 224 -11.19 8.10 19.07
N LEU A 225 -10.91 6.86 19.45
CA LEU A 225 -11.62 6.15 20.52
C LEU A 225 -11.25 6.60 21.95
N THR A 226 -10.17 7.37 22.10
CA THR A 226 -9.68 7.89 23.40
C THR A 226 -10.11 9.34 23.69
N ARG A 227 -10.93 9.94 22.83
CA ARG A 227 -11.55 11.26 23.02
C ARG A 227 -13.04 11.14 23.32
#